data_AF-A0A1Y4T313-F1
#
_entry.id   AF-A0A1Y4T313-F1
#
_cell.length_a   1.000
_cell.length_b   1.000
_cell.length_c   1.000
_cell.angle_alpha   90.00
_cell.angle_beta   90.00
_cell.angle_gamma   90.00
#
_symmetry.space_group_name_H-M   'P 1'
#
loop_
_entity.id
_entity.type
_entity.pdbx_description
1 polymer ?
#
loop_
_entity_poly.entity_id
_entity_poly.type
_entity_poly.pdbx_seq_one_letter_code
_entity_poly.pdbx_strand_id
1 'polypeptide(L)'
;MGRYLGSKTEIKEALKNKDWSFLEYAIDFEKNICELESDVHNSDDPEEIANRTLIAGAEFYDAEWCGVVEVDLFLNKWAPKWWYSKKTKETLERKYYDMKDFTPPLEWIEALHKGNPISCLDASKDKDDNSNDYYLYKKVEVDSYLAFPFWKNPSGF
;
A
#
# COMPACT_ATOMS: atom_id res chain seq x y z
N MET A 1 -13.18 5.21 20.79
CA MET A 1 -12.57 5.15 19.45
C MET A 1 -13.38 5.98 18.47
N GLY A 2 -12.73 6.80 17.65
CA GLY A 2 -13.38 7.51 16.55
C GLY A 2 -13.54 6.58 15.35
N ARG A 3 -14.73 6.55 14.76
CA ARG A 3 -15.03 5.78 13.53
C ARG A 3 -14.53 6.55 12.32
N TYR A 4 -13.76 5.92 11.43
CA TYR A 4 -13.32 6.53 10.18
C TYR A 4 -14.27 6.11 9.06
N LEU A 5 -15.05 7.06 8.54
CA LEU A 5 -16.04 6.83 7.48
C LEU A 5 -15.78 7.73 6.25
N GLY A 6 -14.53 8.19 6.07
CA GLY A 6 -14.22 9.33 5.20
C GLY A 6 -14.45 10.67 5.92
N SER A 7 -14.16 11.80 5.26
CA SER A 7 -14.43 13.10 5.85
C SER A 7 -15.94 13.29 6.04
N LYS A 8 -16.33 14.02 7.09
CA LYS A 8 -17.76 14.36 7.33
C LYS A 8 -18.41 15.06 6.13
N THR A 9 -17.61 15.67 5.25
CA THR A 9 -18.07 16.34 4.04
C THR A 9 -18.41 15.32 2.95
N GLU A 10 -17.52 14.36 2.67
CA GLU A 10 -17.73 13.32 1.65
C GLU A 10 -18.95 12.44 1.95
N ILE A 11 -19.14 12.04 3.22
CA ILE A 11 -20.32 11.24 3.62
C ILE A 11 -21.63 12.01 3.35
N LYS A 12 -21.65 13.30 3.67
CA LYS A 12 -22.84 14.14 3.46
C LYS A 12 -23.14 14.30 1.97
N GLU A 13 -22.11 14.45 1.16
CA GLU A 13 -22.26 14.51 -0.30
C GLU A 13 -22.73 13.18 -0.88
N ALA A 14 -22.16 12.05 -0.44
CA ALA A 14 -22.60 10.72 -0.85
C ALA A 14 -24.07 10.46 -0.48
N LEU A 15 -24.49 10.82 0.74
CA LEU A 15 -25.91 10.72 1.17
C LEU A 15 -26.83 11.61 0.33
N LYS A 16 -26.41 12.85 0.03
CA LYS A 16 -27.18 13.77 -0.80
C LYS A 16 -27.33 13.25 -2.23
N ASN A 17 -26.26 12.68 -2.77
CA ASN A 17 -26.19 12.17 -4.14
C ASN A 17 -26.70 10.73 -4.26
N LYS A 18 -27.04 10.08 -3.13
CA LYS A 18 -27.42 8.66 -3.05
C LYS A 18 -26.37 7.73 -3.65
N ASP A 19 -25.09 8.04 -3.41
CA ASP A 19 -23.97 7.18 -3.77
C ASP A 19 -23.86 6.04 -2.74
N TRP A 20 -24.71 5.03 -2.91
CA TRP A 20 -24.77 3.88 -2.02
C TRP A 20 -23.50 3.03 -2.10
N SER A 21 -22.84 2.96 -3.26
CA SER A 21 -21.57 2.25 -3.44
C SER A 21 -20.47 2.82 -2.54
N PHE A 22 -20.33 4.14 -2.49
CA PHE A 22 -19.37 4.78 -1.59
C PHE A 22 -19.68 4.50 -0.13
N LEU A 23 -20.96 4.56 0.25
CA LEU A 23 -21.38 4.34 1.64
C LEU A 23 -21.15 2.88 2.08
N GLU A 24 -21.46 1.91 1.22
CA GLU A 24 -21.17 0.49 1.46
C GLU A 24 -19.66 0.27 1.64
N TYR A 25 -18.86 0.80 0.71
CA TYR A 25 -17.40 0.73 0.80
C TYR A 25 -16.86 1.35 2.10
N ALA A 26 -17.33 2.54 2.48
CA ALA A 26 -16.88 3.22 3.70
C ALA A 26 -17.23 2.44 4.97
N ILE A 27 -18.39 1.79 4.99
CA ILE A 27 -18.82 0.91 6.09
C ILE A 27 -17.95 -0.34 6.15
N ASP A 28 -17.70 -1.00 5.02
CA ASP A 28 -16.90 -2.22 5.00
C ASP A 28 -15.42 -1.93 5.32
N PHE A 29 -14.90 -0.78 4.87
CA PHE A 29 -13.59 -0.31 5.28
C PHE A 29 -13.49 -0.08 6.80
N GLU A 30 -14.48 0.57 7.40
CA GLU A 30 -14.52 0.78 8.87
C GLU A 30 -14.51 -0.55 9.61
N LYS A 31 -15.37 -1.49 9.21
CA LYS A 31 -15.43 -2.82 9.84
C LYS A 31 -14.09 -3.53 9.76
N ASN A 32 -13.47 -3.55 8.57
CA ASN A 32 -12.17 -4.18 8.35
C ASN A 32 -11.09 -3.59 9.26
N ILE A 33 -11.07 -2.27 9.45
CA ILE A 33 -10.13 -1.61 10.38
C ILE A 33 -10.43 -1.95 11.83
N CYS A 34 -11.69 -2.02 12.24
CA CYS A 34 -12.07 -2.40 13.60
C CYS A 34 -11.73 -3.87 13.92
N GLU A 35 -11.93 -4.77 12.96
CA GLU A 35 -11.55 -6.18 13.08
C GLU A 35 -10.03 -6.32 13.17
N LEU A 36 -9.29 -5.67 12.28
CA LEU A 36 -7.82 -5.65 12.33
C LEU A 36 -7.31 -5.08 13.66
N GLU A 37 -7.87 -3.98 14.14
CA GLU A 37 -7.48 -3.38 15.43
C GLU A 37 -7.73 -4.35 16.58
N SER A 38 -8.88 -5.02 16.61
CA SER A 38 -9.21 -6.02 17.63
C SER A 38 -8.26 -7.21 17.60
N ASP A 39 -7.89 -7.66 16.39
CA ASP A 39 -6.98 -8.78 16.18
C ASP A 39 -5.55 -8.49 16.64
N VAL A 40 -5.06 -7.27 16.43
CA VAL A 40 -3.68 -6.87 16.78
C VAL A 40 -3.59 -6.17 18.13
N HIS A 41 -4.72 -5.85 18.78
CA HIS A 41 -4.80 -5.00 19.99
C HIS A 41 -3.84 -5.42 21.11
N ASN A 42 -3.69 -6.73 21.30
CA ASN A 42 -2.89 -7.31 22.39
C ASN A 42 -1.52 -7.83 21.93
N SER A 43 -1.14 -7.59 20.68
CA SER A 43 0.18 -7.99 20.17
C SER A 43 1.14 -6.82 20.33
N ASP A 44 2.29 -7.09 20.95
CA ASP A 44 3.43 -6.17 21.01
C ASP A 44 4.52 -6.55 19.99
N ASP A 45 4.32 -7.63 19.21
CA ASP A 45 5.27 -8.10 18.21
C ASP A 45 5.07 -7.34 16.88
N PRO A 46 6.04 -6.50 16.46
CA PRO A 46 5.92 -5.73 15.23
C PRO A 46 5.77 -6.61 13.99
N GLU A 47 6.35 -7.82 13.97
CA GLU A 47 6.23 -8.71 12.82
C GLU A 47 4.83 -9.30 12.72
N GLU A 48 4.24 -9.73 13.83
CA GLU A 48 2.85 -10.17 13.86
C GLU A 48 1.89 -9.06 13.45
N ILE A 49 2.02 -7.86 14.02
CA ILE A 49 1.18 -6.70 13.68
C ILE A 49 1.29 -6.39 12.17
N ALA A 50 2.51 -6.33 11.64
CA ALA A 50 2.73 -6.06 10.22
C ALA A 50 2.12 -7.16 9.34
N ASN A 51 2.36 -8.43 9.66
CA ASN A 51 1.85 -9.55 8.87
C ASN A 51 0.30 -9.58 8.86
N ARG A 52 -0.35 -9.36 10.02
CA ARG A 52 -1.82 -9.27 10.12
C ARG A 52 -2.36 -8.09 9.31
N THR A 53 -1.70 -6.94 9.39
CA THR A 53 -2.06 -5.73 8.63
C THR A 53 -1.96 -5.95 7.12
N LEU A 54 -0.89 -6.59 6.65
CA LEU A 54 -0.68 -6.89 5.23
C LEU A 54 -1.69 -7.90 4.69
N ILE A 55 -2.07 -8.90 5.49
CA ILE A 55 -3.13 -9.85 5.14
C ILE A 55 -4.46 -9.12 5.00
N ALA A 56 -4.87 -8.35 6.01
CA ALA A 56 -6.13 -7.60 5.98
C ALA A 56 -6.20 -6.61 4.79
N GLY A 57 -5.09 -5.93 4.49
CA GLY A 57 -5.00 -5.06 3.31
C GLY A 57 -5.15 -5.82 1.99
N ALA A 58 -4.45 -6.96 1.85
CA ALA A 58 -4.53 -7.77 0.63
C ALA A 58 -5.92 -8.41 0.44
N GLU A 59 -6.60 -8.80 1.52
CA GLU A 59 -7.95 -9.34 1.46
C GLU A 59 -8.97 -8.26 1.12
N PHE A 60 -8.91 -7.09 1.77
CA PHE A 60 -9.85 -5.99 1.54
C PHE A 60 -9.82 -5.46 0.10
N TYR A 61 -8.62 -5.27 -0.46
CA TYR A 61 -8.46 -4.79 -1.85
C TYR A 61 -8.45 -5.92 -2.90
N ASP A 62 -8.70 -7.16 -2.49
CA ASP A 62 -8.52 -8.37 -3.31
C ASP A 62 -7.17 -8.40 -4.06
N ALA A 63 -6.11 -7.93 -3.40
CA ALA A 63 -4.78 -7.91 -3.96
C ALA A 63 -4.12 -9.30 -3.90
N GLU A 64 -3.24 -9.56 -4.86
CA GLU A 64 -2.41 -10.78 -4.91
C GLU A 64 -1.29 -10.78 -3.85
N TRP A 65 -0.85 -9.59 -3.46
CA TRP A 65 0.16 -9.37 -2.44
C TRP A 65 0.00 -7.97 -1.81
N CYS A 66 0.54 -7.80 -0.61
CA CYS A 66 0.68 -6.50 0.04
C CYS A 66 2.05 -6.45 0.73
N GLY A 67 2.70 -5.29 0.71
CA GLY A 67 4.07 -5.17 1.20
C GLY A 67 4.39 -3.79 1.76
N VAL A 68 5.41 -3.77 2.60
CA VAL A 68 6.02 -2.55 3.14
C VAL A 68 7.42 -2.41 2.56
N VAL A 69 7.69 -1.24 1.99
CA VAL A 69 9.00 -0.89 1.44
C VAL A 69 9.52 0.33 2.17
N GLU A 70 10.73 0.23 2.71
CA GLU A 70 11.49 1.36 3.24
C GLU A 70 12.29 2.00 2.10
N VAL A 71 12.34 3.33 2.08
CA VAL A 71 13.15 4.08 1.11
C VAL A 71 14.33 4.72 1.84
N ASP A 72 15.54 4.30 1.49
CA ASP A 72 16.75 5.02 1.87
C ASP A 72 16.95 6.17 0.90
N LEU A 73 16.60 7.39 1.33
CA LEU A 73 16.73 8.60 0.52
C LEU A 73 18.18 9.04 0.31
N PHE A 74 19.12 8.63 1.17
CA PHE A 74 20.54 8.96 1.01
C PHE A 74 21.19 8.09 -0.07
N LEU A 75 20.88 6.79 -0.04
CA LEU A 75 21.40 5.84 -1.02
C LEU A 75 20.50 5.71 -2.26
N ASN A 76 19.33 6.34 -2.24
CA ASN A 76 18.28 6.26 -3.25
C ASN A 76 17.91 4.80 -3.58
N LYS A 77 17.64 4.01 -2.53
CA LYS A 77 17.36 2.56 -2.63
C LYS A 77 16.06 2.20 -1.94
N TRP A 78 15.34 1.26 -2.53
CA TRP A 78 14.22 0.57 -1.86
C TRP A 78 14.71 -0.67 -1.11
N ALA A 79 14.16 -0.88 0.08
CA ALA A 79 14.39 -2.02 0.92
C ALA A 79 13.04 -2.61 1.36
N PRO A 80 12.60 -3.74 0.78
CA PRO A 80 11.43 -4.46 1.27
C PRO A 80 11.63 -4.83 2.74
N LYS A 81 10.61 -4.59 3.55
CA LYS A 81 10.66 -4.80 5.00
C LYS A 81 9.75 -5.93 5.45
N TRP A 82 8.50 -5.87 5.02
CA TRP A 82 7.47 -6.88 5.33
C TRP A 82 6.68 -7.20 4.08
N TRP A 83 6.24 -8.45 3.96
CA TRP A 83 5.59 -8.93 2.76
C TRP A 83 4.58 -10.04 3.02
N TYR A 84 3.45 -9.96 2.32
CA TYR A 84 2.44 -11.01 2.23
C TYR A 84 2.05 -11.26 0.78
N SER A 85 1.86 -12.52 0.39
CA SER A 85 1.37 -12.90 -0.95
C SER A 85 0.50 -14.16 -0.88
N LYS A 86 -0.61 -14.16 -1.64
CA LYS A 86 -1.52 -15.30 -1.81
C LYS A 86 -0.87 -16.46 -2.58
N LYS A 87 0.00 -16.17 -3.55
CA LYS A 87 0.56 -17.18 -4.50
C LYS A 87 1.83 -17.88 -3.99
N THR A 88 2.59 -17.29 -3.06
CA THR A 88 3.64 -17.87 -2.17
C THR A 88 4.53 -16.76 -1.62
N LYS A 89 4.97 -16.83 -0.36
CA LYS A 89 5.87 -15.82 0.27
C LYS A 89 7.21 -15.64 -0.47
N GLU A 90 7.76 -16.67 -1.10
CA GLU A 90 9.15 -16.66 -1.59
C GLU A 90 9.39 -15.95 -2.93
N THR A 91 8.34 -15.54 -3.66
CA THR A 91 8.54 -15.19 -5.08
C THR A 91 8.93 -13.73 -5.31
N LEU A 92 8.33 -12.76 -4.61
CA LEU A 92 8.51 -11.33 -4.92
C LEU A 92 9.66 -10.67 -4.16
N GLU A 93 9.87 -11.02 -2.90
CA GLU A 93 11.02 -10.56 -2.12
C GLU A 93 12.35 -11.01 -2.77
N ARG A 94 12.43 -12.27 -3.22
CA ARG A 94 13.58 -12.77 -4.00
C ARG A 94 13.75 -12.05 -5.33
N LYS A 95 12.67 -11.91 -6.11
CA LYS A 95 12.69 -11.13 -7.37
C LYS A 95 13.22 -9.71 -7.14
N TYR A 96 12.86 -9.10 -6.01
CA TYR A 96 13.36 -7.79 -5.59
C TYR A 96 14.87 -7.82 -5.27
N TYR A 97 15.34 -8.72 -4.43
CA TYR A 97 16.77 -8.84 -4.12
C TYR A 97 17.63 -9.17 -5.36
N ASP A 98 17.08 -9.94 -6.29
CA ASP A 98 17.71 -10.29 -7.56
C ASP A 98 17.81 -9.09 -8.52
N MET A 99 17.05 -8.01 -8.29
CA MET A 99 17.09 -6.81 -9.12
C MET A 99 18.31 -5.91 -8.88
N LYS A 100 19.11 -6.14 -7.82
CA LYS A 100 20.37 -5.45 -7.46
C LYS A 100 20.45 -3.98 -7.92
N ASP A 101 20.31 -3.05 -6.97
CA ASP A 101 20.36 -1.59 -7.18
C ASP A 101 19.15 -1.02 -7.93
N PHE A 102 17.96 -1.22 -7.36
CA PHE A 102 16.77 -0.53 -7.81
C PHE A 102 16.65 0.87 -7.18
N THR A 103 16.55 1.86 -8.06
CA THR A 103 16.31 3.26 -7.70
C THR A 103 14.81 3.56 -7.76
N PRO A 104 14.20 4.12 -6.70
CA PRO A 104 12.81 4.56 -6.73
C PRO A 104 12.52 5.45 -7.95
N PRO A 105 11.37 5.30 -8.62
CA PRO A 105 10.94 6.26 -9.63
C PRO A 105 10.75 7.64 -9.00
N LEU A 106 10.98 8.72 -9.76
CA LEU A 106 10.87 10.08 -9.25
C LEU A 106 9.47 10.37 -8.67
N GLU A 107 8.43 9.84 -9.31
CA GLU A 107 7.04 9.97 -8.82
C GLU A 107 6.87 9.42 -7.41
N TRP A 108 7.47 8.26 -7.09
CA TRP A 108 7.41 7.67 -5.76
C TRP A 108 8.14 8.52 -4.72
N ILE A 109 9.27 9.11 -5.08
CA ILE A 109 10.04 10.02 -4.21
C ILE A 109 9.22 11.29 -3.93
N GLU A 110 8.61 11.88 -4.96
CA GLU A 110 7.75 13.04 -4.80
C GLU A 110 6.51 12.75 -3.95
N ALA A 111 5.87 11.59 -4.17
CA ALA A 111 4.74 11.13 -3.40
C ALA A 111 5.11 10.96 -1.91
N LEU A 112 6.27 10.38 -1.63
CA LEU A 112 6.81 10.24 -0.28
C LEU A 112 7.03 11.60 0.40
N HIS A 113 7.64 12.56 -0.29
CA HIS A 113 7.85 13.92 0.25
C HIS A 113 6.55 14.68 0.47
N LYS A 114 5.55 14.50 -0.40
CA LYS A 114 4.25 15.19 -0.31
C LYS A 114 3.28 14.49 0.64
N GLY A 115 3.55 13.24 1.02
CA GLY A 115 2.61 12.41 1.78
C GLY A 115 1.37 12.02 0.97
N ASN A 116 1.48 11.98 -0.36
CA ASN A 116 0.36 11.70 -1.25
C ASN A 116 0.33 10.24 -1.68
N PRO A 117 -0.85 9.60 -1.75
CA PRO A 117 -0.98 8.28 -2.34
C PRO A 117 -0.65 8.30 -3.84
N ILE A 118 -0.21 7.14 -4.33
CA ILE A 118 -0.06 6.85 -5.75
C ILE A 118 -0.86 5.60 -6.09
N SER A 119 -1.44 5.59 -7.29
CA SER A 119 -2.23 4.46 -7.76
C SER A 119 -2.11 4.33 -9.26
N CYS A 120 -1.95 3.10 -9.74
CA CYS A 120 -1.99 2.77 -11.15
C CYS A 120 -2.96 1.60 -11.35
N LEU A 121 -3.99 1.82 -12.18
CA LEU A 121 -5.00 0.79 -12.49
C LEU A 121 -4.58 -0.13 -13.64
N ASP A 122 -3.58 0.25 -14.42
CA ASP A 122 -3.05 -0.52 -15.53
C ASP A 122 -1.61 -0.08 -15.83
N ALA A 123 -0.66 -0.75 -15.18
CA ALA A 123 0.78 -0.52 -15.34
C ALA A 123 1.28 -0.87 -16.75
N SER A 124 0.46 -1.52 -17.58
CA SER A 124 0.83 -1.87 -18.93
C SER A 124 0.71 -0.70 -19.92
N LYS A 125 0.04 0.39 -19.54
CA LYS A 125 -0.06 1.62 -20.34
C LYS A 125 1.28 2.35 -20.49
N ASP A 126 2.19 2.13 -19.55
CA ASP A 126 3.53 2.73 -19.56
C ASP A 126 4.48 2.03 -20.56
N LYS A 127 4.01 1.00 -21.28
CA LYS A 127 4.72 0.31 -22.38
C LYS A 127 5.24 1.27 -23.45
N ASP A 128 4.44 2.26 -23.80
CA ASP A 128 4.72 3.14 -24.94
C ASP A 128 5.79 4.20 -24.60
N ASP A 129 6.01 4.47 -23.30
CA ASP A 129 6.96 5.49 -22.85
C ASP A 129 8.38 4.92 -22.60
N ASN A 130 8.55 3.60 -22.76
CA ASN A 130 9.82 2.88 -22.60
C ASN A 130 10.55 3.23 -21.28
N SER A 131 9.76 3.56 -20.25
CA SER A 131 10.26 4.01 -18.95
C SER A 131 10.87 2.84 -18.19
N ASN A 132 11.88 3.12 -17.37
CA ASN A 132 12.52 2.11 -16.52
C ASN A 132 11.50 1.48 -15.52
N ASP A 133 10.42 2.21 -15.24
CA ASP A 133 9.35 1.84 -14.30
C ASP A 133 8.45 0.75 -14.87
N TYR A 134 8.11 0.79 -16.16
CA TYR A 134 7.33 -0.28 -16.80
C TYR A 134 8.06 -1.63 -16.75
N TYR A 135 9.38 -1.64 -17.02
CA TYR A 135 10.18 -2.86 -16.95
C TYR A 135 10.28 -3.43 -15.53
N LEU A 136 10.29 -2.55 -14.52
CA LEU A 136 10.21 -2.93 -13.11
C LEU A 136 8.88 -3.64 -12.83
N TYR A 137 7.75 -2.98 -13.08
CA TYR A 137 6.43 -3.53 -12.76
C TYR A 137 6.21 -4.86 -13.44
N LYS A 138 6.64 -5.00 -14.71
CA LYS A 138 6.60 -6.28 -15.41
C LYS A 138 7.45 -7.37 -14.76
N LYS A 139 8.67 -7.03 -14.30
CA LYS A 139 9.59 -8.01 -13.67
C LYS A 139 9.08 -8.49 -12.31
N VAL A 140 8.33 -7.65 -11.59
CA VAL A 140 7.64 -8.01 -10.35
C VAL A 140 6.17 -8.43 -10.56
N GLU A 141 5.74 -8.66 -11.80
CA GLU A 141 4.37 -9.11 -12.13
C GLU A 141 3.28 -8.22 -11.52
N VAL A 142 3.47 -6.90 -11.60
CA VAL A 142 2.52 -5.89 -11.15
C VAL A 142 1.76 -5.35 -12.35
N ASP A 143 0.47 -5.66 -12.40
CA ASP A 143 -0.46 -5.13 -13.41
C ASP A 143 -1.16 -3.85 -12.94
N SER A 144 -1.32 -3.70 -11.62
CA SER A 144 -1.92 -2.53 -10.97
C SER A 144 -1.40 -2.40 -9.54
N TYR A 145 -1.37 -1.19 -9.00
CA TYR A 145 -0.95 -0.94 -7.61
C TYR A 145 -1.69 0.23 -6.97
N LEU A 146 -1.79 0.18 -5.65
CA LEU A 146 -2.13 1.28 -4.77
C LEU A 146 -1.04 1.34 -3.69
N ALA A 147 -0.40 2.49 -3.54
CA ALA A 147 0.63 2.69 -2.53
C ALA A 147 0.40 4.01 -1.78
N PHE A 148 0.59 3.94 -0.47
CA PHE A 148 0.46 5.09 0.41
C PHE A 148 1.78 5.33 1.15
N PRO A 149 2.34 6.54 1.09
CA PRO A 149 3.55 6.86 1.84
C PRO A 149 3.23 6.93 3.33
N PHE A 150 3.87 6.08 4.12
CA PHE A 150 3.82 6.15 5.58
C PHE A 150 5.15 6.74 6.07
N TRP A 151 5.18 8.07 6.24
CA TRP A 151 6.36 8.74 6.78
C TRP A 151 6.30 8.70 8.30
N LYS A 152 7.28 8.06 8.95
CA LYS A 152 7.59 8.43 10.34
C LYS A 152 8.28 9.79 10.24
N ASN A 153 7.79 10.79 10.96
CA ASN A 153 8.70 11.75 11.56
C ASN A 153 9.26 11.09 12.83
N PRO A 154 10.38 10.32 12.81
CA PRO A 154 11.08 10.07 14.05
C PRO A 154 11.87 11.33 14.36
N SER A 155 11.20 12.41 14.77
CA SER A 155 11.86 13.35 15.64
C SER A 155 12.02 12.62 16.97
N GLY A 156 13.08 11.80 17.10
CA GLY A 156 13.53 11.37 18.43
C GLY A 156 13.73 12.65 19.27
N PHE A 157 13.32 12.72 20.52
CA PHE A 157 12.94 11.74 21.54
C PHE A 157 11.48 11.93 21.95
#